data_AF-A0A2C9KZ97-F1
#
_entry.id   AF-A0A2C9KZ97-F1
#
_cell.length_a   1.000
_cell.length_b   1.000
_cell.length_c   1.000
_cell.angle_alpha   90.00
_cell.angle_beta   90.00
_cell.angle_gamma   90.00
#
_symmetry.space_group_name_H-M   'P 1'
#
loop_
_entity.id
_entity.type
_entity.pdbx_description
1 polymer ?
#
loop_
_entity_poly.entity_id
_entity_poly.type
_entity_poly.pdbx_seq_one_letter_code
_entity_poly.pdbx_strand_id
1 'polypeptide(L)'
;MSNLDGINLFSGAKVLLLWAGEQMSIQMQEFASSISNQIRSGEEGKIQLEHIERLKLSSHPNSGFDVVLSGLVNPLLIQHTVDILGEICRVLKPQGKLYIQELCLPLDTQAETGIKTKEKFISLLKLAGFVNISQVG
;
A
#
# COMPACT_ATOMS: atom_id res chain seq x y z
N MET A 1 7.17 -13.33 8.00
CA MET A 1 6.26 -12.70 8.97
C MET A 1 6.11 -11.25 8.57
N SER A 2 4.98 -10.86 7.98
CA SER A 2 4.59 -9.47 7.79
C SER A 2 3.95 -9.00 9.08
N ASN A 3 4.72 -8.36 9.96
CA ASN A 3 4.21 -7.83 11.22
C ASN A 3 3.51 -6.48 10.97
N LEU A 4 2.51 -6.14 11.78
CA LEU A 4 1.83 -4.85 11.77
C LEU A 4 2.64 -3.75 12.48
N ASP A 5 3.89 -4.05 12.87
CA ASP A 5 4.78 -3.11 13.54
C ASP A 5 4.95 -1.83 12.73
N GLY A 6 4.76 -0.69 13.39
CA GLY A 6 4.81 0.63 12.75
C GLY A 6 3.56 1.03 11.96
N ILE A 7 2.59 0.12 11.78
CA ILE A 7 1.30 0.41 11.13
C ILE A 7 0.28 0.84 12.19
N ASN A 8 -0.18 2.08 12.11
CA ASN A 8 -1.18 2.61 13.04
C ASN A 8 -2.57 2.43 12.44
N LEU A 9 -3.20 1.30 12.79
CA LEU A 9 -4.60 1.01 12.51
C LEU A 9 -5.47 1.30 13.73
N PHE A 10 -6.66 1.85 13.50
CA PHE A 10 -7.62 2.17 14.55
C PHE A 10 -8.94 1.43 14.32
N SER A 11 -9.70 1.26 15.40
CA SER A 11 -11.01 0.60 15.36
C SER A 11 -11.96 1.35 14.44
N GLY A 12 -12.67 0.64 13.57
CA GLY A 12 -13.58 1.25 12.60
C GLY A 12 -12.93 1.79 11.32
N ALA A 13 -11.61 1.65 11.15
CA ALA A 13 -10.92 2.13 9.95
C ALA A 13 -11.37 1.38 8.68
N LYS A 14 -11.49 2.09 7.55
CA LYS A 14 -11.62 1.52 6.21
C LYS A 14 -10.25 1.37 5.60
N VAL A 15 -9.80 0.13 5.45
CA VAL A 15 -8.46 -0.23 4.97
C VAL A 15 -8.54 -0.85 3.58
N LEU A 16 -7.75 -0.34 2.64
CA LEU A 16 -7.49 -0.98 1.36
C LEU A 16 -6.13 -1.67 1.41
N LEU A 17 -6.11 -2.96 1.12
CA LEU A 17 -4.90 -3.77 1.11
C LEU A 17 -4.64 -4.27 -0.32
N LEU A 18 -3.54 -3.79 -0.90
CA LEU A 18 -3.15 -4.07 -2.28
C LEU A 18 -2.21 -5.27 -2.35
N TRP A 19 -2.47 -6.16 -3.30
CA TRP A 19 -1.64 -7.32 -3.60
C TRP A 19 -1.31 -7.44 -5.07
N ALA A 20 -0.31 -8.27 -5.38
CA ALA A 20 0.11 -8.59 -6.73
C ALA A 20 0.50 -10.06 -6.85
N GLY A 21 0.66 -10.50 -8.09
CA GLY A 21 0.94 -11.88 -8.46
C GLY A 21 -0.32 -12.60 -8.94
N GLU A 22 -0.14 -13.80 -9.48
CA GLU A 22 -1.25 -14.55 -10.11
C GLU A 22 -2.32 -14.97 -9.10
N GLN A 23 -1.91 -15.18 -7.84
CA GLN A 23 -2.77 -15.67 -6.77
C GLN A 23 -2.39 -15.07 -5.43
N MET A 24 -3.40 -14.90 -4.57
CA MET A 24 -3.20 -14.40 -3.21
C MET A 24 -2.52 -15.46 -2.34
N SER A 25 -1.34 -15.14 -1.81
CA SER A 25 -0.57 -16.05 -0.95
C SER A 25 -1.22 -16.28 0.42
N ILE A 26 -0.86 -17.37 1.08
CA ILE A 26 -1.33 -17.67 2.46
C ILE A 26 -0.91 -16.54 3.41
N GLN A 27 0.31 -16.03 3.27
CA GLN A 27 0.83 -14.94 4.11
C GLN A 27 -0.01 -13.67 3.95
N MET A 28 -0.50 -13.41 2.74
CA MET A 28 -1.38 -12.27 2.46
C MET A 28 -2.76 -12.45 3.12
N GLN A 29 -3.31 -13.67 3.12
CA GLN A 29 -4.57 -13.99 3.78
C GLN A 29 -4.46 -13.88 5.31
N GLU A 30 -3.35 -14.36 5.88
CA GLU A 30 -3.04 -14.20 7.31
C GLU A 30 -2.92 -12.73 7.69
N PHE A 31 -2.19 -11.94 6.89
CA PHE A 31 -2.03 -10.51 7.11
C PHE A 31 -3.38 -9.75 7.06
N ALA A 32 -4.21 -10.06 6.06
CA ALA A 32 -5.57 -9.51 5.97
C ALA A 32 -6.43 -9.86 7.19
N SER A 33 -6.29 -11.09 7.71
CA SER A 33 -7.00 -11.53 8.92
C SER A 33 -6.53 -10.79 10.16
N SER A 34 -5.22 -10.56 10.32
CA SER A 34 -4.66 -9.76 11.41
C SER A 34 -5.18 -8.31 11.40
N ILE A 35 -5.22 -7.68 10.22
CA ILE A 35 -5.78 -6.32 10.05
C ILE A 35 -7.26 -6.31 10.43
N SER A 36 -8.03 -7.27 9.91
CA SER A 36 -9.47 -7.39 10.19
C SER A 36 -9.73 -7.49 11.70
N ASN A 37 -8.94 -8.31 12.41
CA ASN A 37 -9.05 -8.44 13.86
C ASN A 37 -8.72 -7.15 14.63
N GLN A 38 -7.84 -6.30 14.12
CA GLN A 38 -7.50 -5.02 14.75
C GLN A 38 -8.58 -3.95 14.54
N ILE A 39 -9.27 -3.96 13.39
CA ILE A 39 -10.25 -2.91 13.04
C ILE A 39 -11.71 -3.28 13.37
N ARG A 40 -12.03 -4.57 13.56
CA ARG A 40 -13.41 -5.11 13.71
C ARG A 40 -14.23 -4.59 14.88
N SER A 41 -13.61 -3.96 15.87
CA SER A 41 -14.33 -3.49 17.08
C SER A 41 -15.16 -2.22 16.84
N GLY A 42 -15.13 -1.64 15.64
CA GLY A 42 -15.89 -0.44 15.28
C GLY A 42 -16.90 -0.74 14.18
N GLU A 43 -18.06 -0.07 14.21
CA GLU A 43 -19.22 -0.34 13.36
C GLU A 43 -18.93 -0.23 11.84
N GLU A 44 -17.93 0.56 11.45
CA GLU A 44 -17.55 0.77 10.04
C GLU A 44 -16.24 0.07 9.62
N GLY A 45 -15.64 -0.72 10.51
CA GLY A 45 -14.34 -1.36 10.27
C GLY A 45 -14.40 -2.32 9.09
N LYS A 46 -13.68 -2.02 8.02
CA LYS A 46 -13.69 -2.83 6.80
C LYS A 46 -12.31 -2.91 6.18
N ILE A 47 -11.90 -4.13 5.84
CA ILE A 47 -10.77 -4.37 4.94
C ILE A 47 -11.30 -4.71 3.54
N GLN A 48 -10.71 -4.09 2.52
CA GLN A 48 -10.92 -4.44 1.13
C GLN A 48 -9.60 -4.89 0.52
N LEU A 49 -9.63 -6.04 -0.16
CA LEU A 49 -8.49 -6.62 -0.88
C LEU A 49 -8.63 -6.29 -2.35
N GLU A 50 -7.58 -5.77 -2.98
CA GLU A 50 -7.61 -5.42 -4.41
C GLU A 50 -6.29 -5.77 -5.07
N HIS A 51 -6.37 -6.33 -6.29
CA HIS A 51 -5.16 -6.59 -7.08
C HIS A 51 -4.65 -5.27 -7.65
N ILE A 52 -3.33 -5.05 -7.63
CA ILE A 52 -2.74 -3.75 -8.00
C ILE A 52 -3.11 -3.30 -9.43
N GLU A 53 -3.18 -4.24 -10.37
CA GLU A 53 -3.55 -3.96 -11.77
C GLU A 53 -5.03 -3.61 -11.93
N ARG A 54 -5.87 -4.00 -10.97
CA ARG A 54 -7.30 -3.71 -10.98
C ARG A 54 -7.63 -2.40 -10.29
N LEU A 55 -6.73 -1.84 -9.48
CA LEU A 55 -6.99 -0.63 -8.70
C LEU A 55 -7.60 0.51 -9.52
N LYS A 56 -7.06 0.78 -10.73
CA LYS A 56 -7.59 1.83 -11.65
C LYS A 56 -8.89 1.44 -12.36
N LEU A 57 -9.14 0.14 -12.52
CA LEU A 57 -10.34 -0.39 -13.17
C LEU A 57 -11.50 -0.50 -12.17
N SER A 58 -11.17 -0.62 -10.89
CA SER A 58 -12.13 -0.66 -9.79
C SER A 58 -12.73 0.72 -9.58
N SER A 59 -14.07 0.80 -9.57
CA SER A 59 -14.83 2.03 -9.31
C SER A 59 -14.84 2.41 -7.82
N HIS A 60 -13.67 2.43 -7.17
CA HIS A 60 -13.56 2.90 -5.80
C HIS A 60 -13.97 4.37 -5.70
N PRO A 61 -14.75 4.76 -4.67
CA PRO A 61 -15.08 6.16 -4.45
C PRO A 61 -13.81 6.97 -4.16
N ASN A 62 -13.81 8.23 -4.58
CA ASN A 62 -12.80 9.19 -4.11
C ASN A 62 -12.87 9.25 -2.57
N SER A 63 -11.71 9.30 -1.92
CA SER A 63 -11.64 9.48 -0.47
C SER A 63 -12.46 8.47 0.35
N GLY A 64 -12.44 7.20 -0.06
CA GLY A 64 -13.16 6.11 0.60
C GLY A 64 -12.41 5.45 1.76
N PHE A 65 -11.08 5.50 1.77
CA PHE A 65 -10.24 4.74 2.69
C PHE A 65 -9.46 5.63 3.65
N ASP A 66 -9.36 5.18 4.90
CA ASP A 66 -8.54 5.81 5.93
C ASP A 66 -7.06 5.42 5.78
N VAL A 67 -6.83 4.16 5.40
CA VAL A 67 -5.49 3.59 5.27
C VAL A 67 -5.39 2.76 3.99
N VAL A 68 -4.29 2.92 3.24
CA VAL A 68 -3.90 2.02 2.16
C VAL A 68 -2.59 1.34 2.54
N LEU A 69 -2.55 0.02 2.36
CA LEU A 69 -1.39 -0.84 2.61
C LEU A 69 -0.97 -1.44 1.27
N SER A 70 0.30 -1.29 0.89
CA SER A 70 0.81 -1.82 -0.37
C SER A 70 2.22 -2.38 -0.26
N GLY A 71 2.43 -3.59 -0.79
CA GLY A 71 3.75 -4.21 -0.87
C GLY A 71 4.33 -4.64 0.47
N LEU A 72 3.51 -4.82 1.51
CA LEU A 72 3.98 -5.14 2.88
C LEU A 72 4.13 -6.65 3.16
N VAL A 73 3.77 -7.50 2.20
CA VAL A 73 3.81 -8.96 2.33
C VAL A 73 4.80 -9.53 1.32
N ASN A 74 5.69 -10.42 1.79
CA ASN A 74 6.66 -11.08 0.93
C ASN A 74 6.02 -12.16 0.05
N PRO A 75 6.52 -12.36 -1.19
CA PRO A 75 7.58 -11.59 -1.86
C PRO A 75 7.13 -10.17 -2.28
N LEU A 76 8.07 -9.22 -2.31
CA LEU A 76 7.81 -7.82 -2.71
C LEU A 76 7.65 -7.72 -4.23
N LEU A 77 6.44 -7.99 -4.74
CA LEU A 77 6.16 -8.06 -6.18
C LEU A 77 5.70 -6.74 -6.82
N ILE A 78 5.32 -5.75 -6.01
CA ILE A 78 4.73 -4.51 -6.52
C ILE A 78 5.83 -3.53 -6.90
N GLN A 79 5.75 -2.96 -8.11
CA GLN A 79 6.52 -1.80 -8.53
C GLN A 79 5.54 -0.64 -8.80
N HIS A 80 5.55 0.36 -7.94
CA HIS A 80 4.60 1.46 -8.00
C HIS A 80 5.03 2.49 -9.04
N THR A 81 4.15 2.76 -10.00
CA THR A 81 4.27 3.88 -10.95
C THR A 81 3.61 5.13 -10.38
N VAL A 82 3.92 6.31 -10.94
CA VAL A 82 3.26 7.56 -10.52
C VAL A 82 1.75 7.46 -10.63
N ASP A 83 1.23 6.77 -11.66
CA ASP A 83 -0.22 6.66 -11.81
C ASP A 83 -0.87 5.75 -10.77
N ILE A 84 -0.22 4.65 -10.39
CA ILE A 84 -0.70 3.78 -9.31
C ILE A 84 -0.73 4.58 -8.01
N LEU A 85 0.34 5.32 -7.74
CA LEU A 85 0.44 6.18 -6.55
C LEU A 85 -0.61 7.29 -6.55
N GLY A 86 -0.87 7.91 -7.71
CA GLY A 86 -1.92 8.92 -7.86
C GLY A 86 -3.31 8.35 -7.61
N GLU A 87 -3.57 7.13 -8.07
CA GLU A 87 -4.83 6.42 -7.81
C GLU A 87 -4.99 6.04 -6.34
N ILE A 88 -3.91 5.60 -5.68
CA ILE A 88 -3.88 5.41 -4.22
C ILE A 88 -4.21 6.73 -3.50
N CYS A 89 -3.62 7.84 -3.94
CA CYS A 89 -3.90 9.15 -3.35
C CYS A 89 -5.37 9.56 -3.55
N ARG A 90 -5.98 9.25 -4.70
CA ARG A 90 -7.40 9.55 -5.00
C ARG A 90 -8.36 8.80 -4.05
N VAL A 91 -8.10 7.52 -3.79
CA VAL A 91 -8.99 6.69 -2.96
C VAL A 91 -8.79 6.92 -1.46
N LEU A 92 -7.66 7.50 -1.06
CA LEU A 92 -7.42 7.92 0.33
C LEU A 92 -8.25 9.16 0.69
N LYS A 93 -8.78 9.15 1.91
CA LYS A 93 -9.35 10.36 2.53
C LYS A 93 -8.28 11.44 2.67
N PRO A 94 -8.67 12.74 2.75
CA PRO A 94 -7.76 13.77 3.21
C PRO A 94 -7.14 13.36 4.56
N GLN A 95 -5.82 13.48 4.69
CA GLN A 95 -5.04 13.03 5.86
C GLN A 95 -5.02 11.50 6.09
N GLY A 96 -5.54 10.72 5.15
CA GLY A 96 -5.38 9.27 5.14
C GLY A 96 -3.92 8.85 5.03
N LYS A 97 -3.61 7.63 5.46
CA LYS A 97 -2.23 7.13 5.54
C LYS A 97 -1.95 6.07 4.48
N LEU A 98 -0.80 6.18 3.84
CA LEU A 98 -0.23 5.14 2.99
C LEU A 98 0.93 4.48 3.74
N TYR A 99 0.85 3.18 3.96
CA TYR A 99 1.98 2.34 4.34
C TYR A 99 2.42 1.53 3.13
N ILE A 100 3.65 1.73 2.71
CA ILE A 100 4.15 1.22 1.43
C ILE A 100 5.56 0.68 1.59
N GLN A 101 5.80 -0.46 0.97
CA GLN A 101 7.14 -1.03 0.83
C GLN A 101 7.36 -1.46 -0.61
N GLU A 102 8.60 -1.30 -1.06
CA GLU A 102 9.01 -1.65 -2.41
C GLU A 102 10.48 -2.03 -2.44
N LEU A 103 10.84 -3.03 -3.26
CA LEU A 103 12.22 -3.36 -3.55
C LEU A 103 12.88 -2.18 -4.29
N CYS A 104 13.91 -1.60 -3.68
CA CYS A 104 14.72 -0.52 -4.24
C CYS A 104 16.19 -0.91 -4.33
N LEU A 105 16.90 -0.38 -5.32
CA LEU A 105 18.36 -0.53 -5.45
C LEU A 105 19.10 0.56 -4.67
N PRO A 106 20.29 0.27 -4.12
CA PRO A 106 21.08 1.25 -3.36
C PRO A 106 21.71 2.33 -4.24
N LEU A 107 21.92 2.04 -5.52
CA LEU A 107 22.48 2.95 -6.51
C LEU A 107 21.70 2.78 -7.81
N ASP A 108 21.69 3.83 -8.63
CA ASP A 108 21.13 3.78 -9.97
C ASP A 108 22.07 2.95 -10.87
N THR A 109 21.90 1.63 -10.83
CA THR A 109 22.61 0.76 -11.76
C THR A 109 21.91 0.88 -13.11
N GLN A 110 22.61 1.41 -14.11
CA GLN A 110 22.10 1.57 -15.49
C GLN A 110 21.74 0.26 -16.20
N ALA A 111 21.69 -0.87 -15.50
CA ALA A 111 21.11 -2.10 -16.00
C ALA A 111 19.59 -1.95 -16.00
N GLU A 112 18.96 -2.24 -17.15
CA GLU A 112 17.53 -2.15 -17.49
C GLU A 112 16.59 -3.04 -16.64
N THR A 113 16.84 -3.17 -15.34
CA THR A 113 16.07 -4.03 -14.43
C THR A 113 14.68 -3.45 -14.11
N GLY A 114 14.43 -2.18 -14.43
CA GLY A 114 13.19 -1.48 -14.09
C GLY A 114 13.02 -1.17 -12.59
N ILE A 115 13.96 -1.63 -11.73
CA ILE A 115 13.94 -1.40 -10.29
C ILE A 115 14.52 -0.02 -10.00
N LYS A 116 13.82 0.76 -9.18
CA LYS A 116 14.16 2.15 -8.87
C LYS A 116 15.04 2.25 -7.62
N THR A 117 15.78 3.36 -7.51
CA THR A 117 16.45 3.71 -6.27
C THR A 117 15.45 4.21 -5.24
N LYS A 118 15.90 4.23 -3.98
CA LYS A 118 15.12 4.76 -2.86
C LYS A 118 14.74 6.23 -3.08
N GLU A 119 15.67 7.04 -3.58
CA GLU A 119 15.47 8.46 -3.86
C GLU A 119 14.44 8.67 -4.97
N LYS A 120 14.51 7.84 -6.03
CA LYS A 120 13.54 7.87 -7.12
C LYS A 120 12.15 7.46 -6.65
N PHE A 121 12.05 6.44 -5.79
CA PHE A 121 10.78 6.03 -5.21
C PHE A 121 10.15 7.12 -4.32
N ILE A 122 10.94 7.77 -3.46
CA ILE A 122 10.48 8.93 -2.67
C ILE A 122 10.04 10.09 -3.57
N SER A 123 10.74 10.33 -4.68
CA SER A 123 10.39 11.38 -5.64
C SER A 123 9.03 11.10 -6.30
N LEU A 124 8.75 9.85 -6.65
CA LEU A 124 7.45 9.43 -7.20
C LEU A 124 6.31 9.61 -6.18
N LEU A 125 6.56 9.28 -4.90
CA LEU A 125 5.58 9.53 -3.83
C LEU A 125 5.23 11.03 -3.74
N LYS A 126 6.24 11.90 -3.72
CA LYS A 126 6.01 13.36 -3.69
C LYS A 126 5.26 13.85 -4.93
N LEU A 127 5.63 13.37 -6.12
CA LEU A 127 4.99 13.74 -7.37
C LEU A 127 3.51 13.32 -7.41
N ALA A 128 3.18 12.17 -6.81
CA ALA A 128 1.81 11.68 -6.68
C ALA A 128 0.96 12.41 -5.62
N GLY A 129 1.55 13.36 -4.88
CA GLY A 129 0.86 14.17 -3.88
C GLY A 129 1.06 13.75 -2.43
N PHE A 130 1.90 12.74 -2.16
CA PHE A 130 2.20 12.33 -0.79
C PHE A 130 3.19 13.29 -0.11
N VAL A 131 2.88 13.64 1.13
CA VAL A 131 3.68 14.51 2.00
C VAL A 131 3.95 13.82 3.34
N ASN A 132 4.79 14.39 4.19
CA ASN A 132 5.14 13.84 5.52
C ASN A 132 5.69 12.39 5.45
N ILE A 133 6.53 12.12 4.46
CA ILE A 133 7.11 10.80 4.22
C ILE A 133 8.14 10.48 5.31
N SER A 134 7.89 9.43 6.09
CA SER A 134 8.81 8.87 7.09
C SER A 134 9.17 7.43 6.72
N GLN A 135 10.43 7.05 6.94
CA GLN A 135 10.86 5.66 6.82
C GLN A 135 10.79 4.97 8.17
N VAL A 136 10.17 3.81 8.19
CA VAL A 136 10.25 2.88 9.32
C VAL A 136 11.34 1.87 8.96
N GLY A 137 12.34 1.75 9.84
CA GLY A 137 13.52 0.90 9.65
C GLY A 137 13.26 -0.56 9.95
#